data_AF-A0A3D9C2T2-F1
#
_entry.id   AF-A0A3D9C2T2-F1
#
_cell.length_a   1.000
_cell.length_b   1.000
_cell.length_c   1.000
_cell.angle_alpha   90.00
_cell.angle_beta   90.00
_cell.angle_gamma   90.00
#
_symmetry.space_group_name_H-M   'P 1'
#
loop_
_entity.id
_entity.type
_entity.pdbx_description
1 polymer ?
#
loop_
_entity_poly.entity_id
_entity_poly.type
_entity_poly.pdbx_seq_one_letter_code
_entity_poly.pdbx_strand_id
1 'polypeptide(L)'
;MIGAQFLIEDFKSDSNINDYKPYFLDYEANINEYSNSGYFEYKNEEGGDITLFFVAVNGKFSLRYDDNIPNSSSEPSYYSIGNPDSINQIIDAGDENMIPLGSLLDADTAWLVINEFFEHPKQKSTSIKWVNAEQLDWDGVE
;
A
#
# COMPACT_ATOMS: atom_id res chain seq x y z
N MET A 1 -9.56 -9.30 11.95
CA MET A 1 -9.49 -7.92 12.48
C MET A 1 -8.36 -7.24 11.76
N ILE A 2 -8.59 -6.02 11.26
CA ILE A 2 -7.57 -5.23 10.57
C ILE A 2 -7.12 -4.11 11.50
N GLY A 3 -5.82 -3.96 11.66
CA GLY A 3 -5.23 -2.79 12.30
C GLY A 3 -4.76 -1.78 11.26
N ALA A 4 -4.54 -0.54 11.67
CA ALA A 4 -3.96 0.49 10.81
C ALA A 4 -2.95 1.33 11.57
N GLN A 5 -1.92 1.78 10.86
CA GLN A 5 -0.98 2.78 11.35
C GLN A 5 -0.63 3.74 10.22
N PHE A 6 -0.68 5.03 10.53
CA PHE A 6 -0.22 6.13 9.71
C PHE A 6 0.95 6.76 10.50
N LEU A 7 2.05 7.23 9.88
CA LEU A 7 3.28 7.50 10.66
C LEU A 7 3.09 8.54 11.80
N ILE A 8 2.07 9.39 11.73
CA ILE A 8 1.74 10.38 12.77
C ILE A 8 0.74 9.88 13.82
N GLU A 9 0.10 8.74 13.60
CA GLU A 9 -0.92 8.17 14.49
C GLU A 9 -0.44 6.89 15.17
N ASP A 10 -0.89 6.68 16.40
CA ASP A 10 -0.69 5.42 17.11
C ASP A 10 -1.42 4.28 16.36
N PHE A 11 -0.85 3.08 16.41
CA PHE A 11 -1.48 1.89 15.83
C PHE A 11 -2.88 1.68 16.43
N LYS A 12 -3.89 1.63 15.55
CA LYS A 12 -5.27 1.33 15.92
C LYS A 12 -5.57 -0.13 15.59
N SER A 13 -5.92 -0.91 16.60
CA SER A 13 -6.50 -2.25 16.39
C SER A 13 -8.00 -2.15 16.10
N ASP A 14 -8.53 -3.08 15.30
CA ASP A 14 -9.94 -3.11 14.88
C ASP A 14 -10.41 -1.83 14.18
N SER A 15 -9.63 -1.43 13.18
CA SER A 15 -9.85 -0.24 12.37
C SER A 15 -11.16 -0.32 11.58
N ASN A 16 -11.92 0.78 11.55
CA ASN A 16 -13.06 0.94 10.67
C ASN A 16 -12.60 1.64 9.39
N ILE A 17 -12.83 1.03 8.24
CA ILE A 17 -12.42 1.59 6.95
C ILE A 17 -12.90 3.03 6.75
N ASN A 18 -14.11 3.38 7.19
CA ASN A 18 -14.69 4.71 6.95
C ASN A 18 -13.91 5.84 7.64
N ASP A 19 -13.14 5.53 8.68
CA ASP A 19 -12.30 6.52 9.36
C ASP A 19 -11.18 7.04 8.43
N TYR A 20 -10.74 6.21 7.47
CA TYR A 20 -9.63 6.52 6.56
C TYR A 20 -10.08 7.08 5.21
N LYS A 21 -11.38 7.01 4.89
CA LYS A 21 -11.93 7.46 3.60
C LYS A 21 -11.53 8.90 3.24
N PRO A 22 -11.59 9.89 4.16
CA PRO A 22 -11.21 11.26 3.83
C PRO A 22 -9.74 11.39 3.42
N TYR A 23 -8.84 10.58 4.00
CA TYR A 23 -7.43 10.60 3.64
C TYR A 23 -7.18 10.23 2.18
N PHE A 24 -8.00 9.34 1.60
CA PHE A 24 -7.82 8.90 0.22
C PHE A 24 -8.64 9.74 -0.76
N LEU A 25 -9.90 10.03 -0.45
CA LEU A 25 -10.83 10.65 -1.40
C LEU A 25 -10.90 12.18 -1.29
N ASP A 26 -10.64 12.73 -0.11
CA ASP A 26 -10.59 14.17 0.13
C ASP A 26 -9.13 14.64 0.28
N TYR A 27 -8.17 13.87 -0.26
CA TYR A 27 -6.75 14.20 -0.20
C TYR A 27 -6.47 15.52 -0.93
N GLU A 28 -6.33 16.60 -0.17
CA GLU A 28 -5.72 17.81 -0.68
C GLU A 28 -4.20 17.66 -0.57
N ALA A 29 -3.47 17.81 -1.67
CA ALA A 29 -1.99 17.81 -1.68
C ALA A 29 -1.36 18.89 -0.76
N ASN A 30 -2.18 19.75 -0.14
CA ASN A 30 -1.81 20.74 0.86
C ASN A 30 -2.02 20.29 2.31
N ILE A 31 -2.42 19.03 2.56
CA ILE A 31 -2.34 18.44 3.90
C ILE A 31 -0.85 18.30 4.22
N ASN A 32 -0.29 19.39 4.75
CA ASN A 32 1.02 19.54 5.38
C ASN A 32 1.09 18.68 6.65
N GLU A 33 0.91 17.37 6.50
CA GLU A 33 1.16 16.44 7.59
C GLU A 33 2.38 15.61 7.23
N TYR A 34 3.26 15.50 8.22
CA TYR A 34 4.64 15.02 8.18
C TYR A 34 4.81 13.54 7.79
N SER A 35 3.83 12.98 7.08
CA SER A 35 3.79 11.60 6.65
C SER A 35 2.94 11.44 5.40
N ASN A 36 3.50 10.83 4.36
CA ASN A 36 2.76 10.45 3.17
C ASN A 36 2.44 8.95 3.10
N SER A 37 2.62 8.19 4.17
CA SER A 37 2.53 6.73 4.12
C SER A 37 1.91 6.12 5.37
N GLY A 38 1.49 4.88 5.23
CA GLY A 38 0.91 4.08 6.30
C GLY A 38 0.58 2.68 5.81
N TYR A 39 -0.07 1.89 6.66
CA TYR A 39 -0.44 0.53 6.32
C TYR A 39 -1.69 0.05 7.05
N PHE A 40 -2.30 -0.99 6.47
CA PHE A 40 -3.32 -1.81 7.08
C PHE A 40 -2.79 -3.23 7.27
N GLU A 41 -2.94 -3.78 8.47
CA GLU A 41 -2.41 -5.09 8.83
C GLU A 41 -3.55 -6.04 9.20
N TYR A 42 -3.59 -7.21 8.58
CA TYR A 42 -4.41 -8.33 9.00
C TYR A 42 -3.53 -9.41 9.62
N LYS A 43 -3.72 -9.67 10.93
CA LYS A 43 -3.10 -10.82 11.60
C LYS A 43 -3.92 -12.08 11.32
N ASN A 44 -3.26 -13.09 10.77
CA ASN A 44 -3.85 -14.39 10.57
C ASN A 44 -3.83 -15.22 11.87
N GLU A 45 -4.68 -16.25 11.95
CA GLU A 45 -4.81 -17.11 13.13
C GLU A 45 -3.60 -18.05 13.34
N GLU A 46 -2.75 -18.19 12.33
CA GLU A 46 -1.60 -19.09 12.28
C GLU A 46 -0.27 -18.37 12.63
N GLY A 47 -0.32 -17.08 13.01
CA GLY A 47 0.83 -16.29 13.44
C GLY A 47 1.54 -15.47 12.36
N GLY A 48 1.01 -15.42 11.15
CA GLY A 48 1.44 -14.52 10.08
C GLY A 48 0.62 -13.26 9.97
N ASP A 49 1.12 -12.31 9.20
CA ASP A 49 0.45 -11.07 8.87
C ASP A 49 0.34 -10.89 7.36
N ILE A 50 -0.67 -10.14 6.95
CA ILE A 50 -0.77 -9.62 5.60
C ILE A 50 -0.91 -8.11 5.74
N THR A 51 -0.03 -7.40 5.06
CA THR A 51 0.06 -5.95 5.21
C THR A 51 -0.15 -5.27 3.87
N LEU A 52 -1.07 -4.30 3.83
CA LEU A 52 -1.26 -3.41 2.70
C LEU A 52 -0.70 -2.03 3.05
N PHE A 53 0.52 -1.76 2.58
CA PHE A 53 1.15 -0.45 2.68
C PHE A 53 0.62 0.50 1.60
N PHE A 54 0.58 1.79 1.90
CA PHE A 54 0.32 2.82 0.92
C PHE A 54 1.33 3.98 1.06
N VAL A 55 1.63 4.62 -0.07
CA VAL A 55 2.44 5.84 -0.15
C VAL A 55 1.73 6.83 -1.08
N ALA A 56 1.46 8.03 -0.59
CA ALA A 56 0.77 9.10 -1.29
C ALA A 56 1.77 10.04 -1.99
N VAL A 57 1.54 10.31 -3.27
CA VAL A 57 2.36 11.22 -4.08
C VAL A 57 1.44 12.06 -4.95
N ASN A 58 1.35 13.37 -4.67
CA ASN A 58 0.57 14.34 -5.46
C ASN A 58 -0.89 13.90 -5.71
N GLY A 59 -1.57 13.35 -4.69
CA GLY A 59 -2.97 12.89 -4.79
C GLY A 59 -3.15 11.53 -5.47
N LYS A 60 -2.06 10.80 -5.73
CA LYS A 60 -2.05 9.41 -6.17
C LYS A 60 -1.44 8.51 -5.10
N PHE A 61 -1.68 7.21 -5.21
CA PHE A 61 -1.25 6.25 -4.20
C PHE A 61 -0.56 5.04 -4.83
N SER A 62 0.64 4.72 -4.34
CA SER A 62 1.26 3.43 -4.56
C SER A 62 0.84 2.49 -3.46
N LEU A 63 0.39 1.28 -3.80
CA LEU A 63 0.04 0.25 -2.83
C LEU A 63 1.05 -0.89 -2.89
N ARG A 64 1.46 -1.42 -1.73
CA ARG A 64 2.28 -2.63 -1.62
C ARG A 64 1.59 -3.66 -0.74
N TYR A 65 1.35 -4.85 -1.28
CA TYR A 65 0.77 -5.99 -0.58
C TYR A 65 1.90 -6.95 -0.19
N ASP A 66 2.09 -7.14 1.11
CA ASP A 66 3.08 -8.05 1.68
C ASP A 66 2.35 -9.28 2.26
N ASP A 67 2.75 -10.46 1.82
CA ASP A 67 2.15 -11.75 2.21
C ASP A 67 3.08 -12.53 3.14
N ASN A 68 3.03 -12.22 4.44
CA ASN A 68 3.93 -12.77 5.45
C ASN A 68 3.27 -13.95 6.18
N ILE A 69 2.83 -14.96 5.43
CA ILE A 69 2.25 -16.18 5.99
C ILE A 69 3.37 -17.18 6.34
N PRO A 70 3.48 -17.65 7.61
CA PRO A 70 4.44 -18.64 8.04
C PRO A 70 4.39 -19.89 7.16
N ASN A 71 5.57 -20.40 6.77
CA ASN A 71 5.78 -21.53 5.85
C ASN A 71 5.56 -21.23 4.36
N SER A 72 5.29 -19.99 3.98
CA SER A 72 5.59 -19.54 2.62
C SER A 72 7.12 -19.47 2.44
N SER A 73 7.65 -20.07 1.38
CA SER A 73 9.10 -20.09 1.09
C SER A 73 9.68 -18.75 0.65
N SER A 74 8.83 -17.72 0.54
CA SER A 74 9.15 -16.33 0.24
C SER A 74 8.14 -15.47 0.98
N GLU A 75 8.54 -14.29 1.47
CA GLU A 75 7.63 -13.23 1.94
C GLU A 75 7.44 -12.25 0.77
N PRO A 76 6.61 -12.58 -0.24
CA PRO A 76 6.57 -11.80 -1.46
C PRO A 76 5.84 -10.48 -1.24
N SER A 77 6.51 -9.40 -1.60
CA SER A 77 5.91 -8.07 -1.75
C SER A 77 5.42 -7.85 -3.17
N TYR A 78 4.26 -7.23 -3.32
CA TYR A 78 3.70 -6.88 -4.62
C TYR A 78 3.30 -5.42 -4.68
N TYR A 79 3.72 -4.71 -5.72
CA TYR A 79 3.29 -3.34 -5.98
C TYR A 79 2.08 -3.30 -6.93
N SER A 80 1.20 -2.33 -6.72
CA SER A 80 0.16 -1.99 -7.69
C SER A 80 0.76 -1.63 -9.04
N ILE A 81 0.00 -1.78 -10.12
CA ILE A 81 0.36 -1.29 -11.46
C ILE A 81 -0.72 -0.32 -11.95
N GLY A 82 -0.44 0.99 -11.86
CA GLY A 82 -1.27 2.04 -12.46
C GLY A 82 -0.82 2.42 -13.88
N ASN A 83 0.49 2.38 -14.14
CA ASN A 83 1.07 2.59 -15.46
C ASN A 83 2.21 1.59 -15.74
N PRO A 84 1.97 0.56 -16.58
CA PRO A 84 2.98 -0.43 -16.92
C PRO A 84 4.24 0.16 -17.59
N ASP A 85 4.11 1.25 -18.35
CA ASP A 85 5.21 1.82 -19.13
C ASP A 85 6.30 2.45 -18.24
N SER A 86 5.96 2.78 -17.00
CA SER A 86 6.87 3.38 -16.02
C SER A 86 7.08 2.51 -14.78
N ILE A 87 6.72 1.22 -14.83
CA ILE A 87 6.76 0.34 -13.65
C ILE A 87 8.19 0.06 -13.16
N ASN A 88 9.20 0.14 -14.03
CA ASN A 88 10.61 -0.05 -13.64
C ASN A 88 11.33 1.27 -13.32
N GLN A 89 10.64 2.41 -13.34
CA GLN A 89 11.25 3.68 -12.96
C GLN A 89 11.02 3.88 -11.46
N ILE A 90 12.05 3.80 -10.64
CA ILE A 90 11.94 4.07 -9.20
C ILE A 90 12.05 5.58 -8.93
N ILE A 91 11.24 6.08 -8.01
CA ILE A 91 11.25 7.48 -7.56
C ILE A 91 11.32 7.55 -6.03
N ASP A 92 11.89 8.64 -5.53
CA ASP A 92 11.79 9.05 -4.13
C ASP A 92 10.42 9.71 -3.91
N ALA A 93 9.60 9.08 -3.05
CA ALA A 93 8.29 9.57 -2.67
C ALA A 93 8.30 10.35 -1.35
N GLY A 94 9.45 10.56 -0.72
CA GLY A 94 9.56 11.14 0.61
C GLY A 94 9.45 10.11 1.74
N ASP A 95 9.78 10.53 2.96
CA ASP A 95 9.79 9.69 4.17
C ASP A 95 10.54 8.36 3.99
N GLU A 96 11.67 8.40 3.29
CA GLU A 96 12.51 7.24 2.94
C GLU A 96 11.79 6.17 2.09
N ASN A 97 10.64 6.51 1.50
CA ASN A 97 9.88 5.61 0.64
C ASN A 97 10.34 5.71 -0.81
N MET A 98 11.02 4.67 -1.28
CA MET A 98 11.31 4.46 -2.69
C MET A 98 10.21 3.60 -3.31
N ILE A 99 9.57 4.10 -4.37
CA ILE A 99 8.44 3.41 -5.01
C ILE A 99 8.61 3.36 -6.54
N PRO A 100 8.00 2.37 -7.21
CA PRO A 100 7.92 2.38 -8.67
C PRO A 100 6.96 3.47 -9.14
N LEU A 101 7.37 4.36 -10.02
CA LEU A 101 6.51 5.42 -10.56
C LEU A 101 5.24 4.85 -11.19
N GLY A 102 5.37 3.74 -11.90
CA GLY A 102 4.24 3.02 -12.50
C GLY A 102 3.28 2.37 -11.52
N SER A 103 3.55 2.37 -10.22
CA SER A 103 2.63 1.81 -9.22
C SER A 103 1.53 2.77 -8.79
N LEU A 104 1.67 4.08 -9.08
CA LEU A 104 0.73 5.10 -8.67
C LEU A 104 -0.66 4.91 -9.30
N LEU A 105 -1.65 4.72 -8.44
CA LEU A 105 -3.07 4.66 -8.75
C LEU A 105 -3.73 6.01 -8.46
N ASP A 106 -4.80 6.32 -9.18
CA ASP A 106 -5.69 7.44 -8.80
C ASP A 106 -6.45 7.10 -7.52
N ALA A 107 -6.86 8.13 -6.77
CA ALA A 107 -7.49 8.03 -5.45
C ALA A 107 -8.67 7.04 -5.39
N ASP A 108 -9.61 7.10 -6.33
CA ASP A 108 -10.77 6.21 -6.37
C ASP A 108 -10.38 4.74 -6.54
N THR A 109 -9.37 4.47 -7.36
CA THR A 109 -8.85 3.11 -7.60
C THR A 109 -8.12 2.59 -6.37
N ALA A 110 -7.30 3.42 -5.74
CA ALA A 110 -6.63 3.06 -4.49
C ALA A 110 -7.65 2.75 -3.38
N TRP A 111 -8.67 3.59 -3.26
CA TRP A 111 -9.75 3.41 -2.29
C TRP A 111 -10.52 2.11 -2.52
N LEU A 112 -10.82 1.77 -3.78
CA LEU A 112 -11.44 0.48 -4.13
C LEU A 112 -10.60 -0.70 -3.63
N VAL A 113 -9.29 -0.69 -3.88
CA VAL A 113 -8.37 -1.75 -3.44
C VAL A 113 -8.34 -1.87 -1.91
N ILE A 114 -8.36 -0.74 -1.20
CA ILE A 114 -8.40 -0.72 0.28
C ILE A 114 -9.72 -1.32 0.79
N ASN A 115 -10.87 -1.02 0.16
CA ASN A 115 -12.14 -1.65 0.52
C ASN A 115 -12.08 -3.17 0.33
N GLU A 116 -11.57 -3.62 -0.80
CA GLU A 116 -11.42 -5.05 -1.07
C GLU A 116 -10.48 -5.74 -0.06
N PHE A 117 -9.42 -5.06 0.40
CA PHE A 117 -8.57 -5.57 1.48
C PHE A 117 -9.33 -5.69 2.81
N PHE A 118 -10.21 -4.73 3.14
CA PHE A 118 -11.01 -4.82 4.35
C PHE A 118 -12.04 -5.94 4.34
N GLU A 119 -12.55 -6.31 3.16
CA GLU A 119 -13.47 -7.43 2.97
C GLU A 119 -12.74 -8.77 2.90
N HIS A 120 -11.60 -8.82 2.20
CA HIS A 120 -10.89 -10.03 1.83
C HIS A 120 -9.36 -9.87 1.98
N PRO A 121 -8.83 -9.68 3.20
CA PRO A 121 -7.42 -9.31 3.41
C PRO A 121 -6.45 -10.41 3.00
N LYS A 122 -6.90 -11.66 2.86
CA LYS A 122 -6.08 -12.80 2.41
C LYS A 122 -5.91 -12.88 0.90
N GLN A 123 -6.50 -11.95 0.16
CA GLN A 123 -6.51 -11.95 -1.30
C GLN A 123 -6.07 -10.58 -1.80
N LYS A 124 -5.14 -10.58 -2.75
CA LYS A 124 -4.85 -9.38 -3.53
C LYS A 124 -6.10 -8.95 -4.29
N SER A 125 -6.35 -7.64 -4.34
CA SER A 125 -7.40 -7.05 -5.17
C SER A 125 -7.31 -7.55 -6.61
N THR A 126 -8.46 -7.89 -7.20
CA THR A 126 -8.56 -8.27 -8.62
C THR A 126 -8.91 -7.09 -9.53
N SER A 127 -9.23 -5.94 -8.93
CA SER A 127 -9.56 -4.70 -9.63
C SER A 127 -8.35 -4.01 -10.25
N ILE A 128 -7.14 -4.40 -9.86
CA ILE A 128 -5.88 -3.93 -10.43
C ILE A 128 -4.95 -5.08 -10.77
N LYS A 129 -3.87 -4.76 -11.51
CA LYS A 129 -2.74 -5.67 -11.68
C LYS A 129 -1.69 -5.41 -10.60
N TRP A 130 -0.93 -6.46 -10.31
CA TRP A 130 0.16 -6.45 -9.34
C TRP A 130 1.44 -6.95 -10.00
N VAL A 131 2.59 -6.43 -9.57
CA VAL A 131 3.92 -6.90 -9.96
C VAL A 131 4.67 -7.32 -8.70
N ASN A 132 5.36 -8.45 -8.75
CA ASN A 132 6.19 -8.87 -7.62
C ASN A 132 7.41 -7.92 -7.53
N ALA A 133 7.75 -7.48 -6.33
CA ALA A 133 8.86 -6.56 -6.09
C ALA A 133 10.21 -7.10 -6.63
N GLU A 134 10.42 -8.42 -6.63
CA GLU A 134 11.62 -9.07 -7.18
C GLU A 134 11.73 -8.97 -8.71
N GLN A 135 10.64 -8.60 -9.41
CA GLN A 135 10.62 -8.42 -10.86
C GLN A 135 10.90 -6.98 -11.28
N LEU A 136 11.00 -6.06 -10.32
CA LEU A 136 11.25 -4.65 -10.57
C LEU A 136 12.74 -4.37 -10.66
N ASP A 137 13.09 -3.40 -11.50
CA ASP A 137 14.44 -2.88 -11.57
C ASP A 137 14.67 -1.86 -10.45
N TRP A 138 15.40 -2.27 -9.41
CA TRP A 138 15.78 -1.42 -8.29
C TRP A 138 17.16 -0.79 -8.47
N ASP A 139 17.81 -0.98 -9.62
CA ASP A 139 19.16 -0.48 -9.85
C ASP A 139 19.20 1.07 -9.73
N GLY A 140 20.12 1.58 -8.91
CA GLY A 140 20.30 3.02 -8.69
C GLY A 140 19.55 3.61 -7.50
N VAL A 141 18.90 2.78 -6.69
CA VAL A 141 18.39 3.14 -5.36
C VAL A 141 19.45 2.79 -4.32
N GLU A 142 20.25 3.78 -3.90
CA GLU A 142 21.27 3.65 -2.82
C GLU A 142 20.73 4.11 -1.47
#